data_AF-A0A660HMI0-F1
#
_entry.id   AF-A0A660HMI0-F1
#
_cell.length_a   1.000
_cell.length_b   1.000
_cell.length_c   1.000
_cell.angle_alpha   90.00
_cell.angle_beta   90.00
_cell.angle_gamma   90.00
#
_symmetry.space_group_name_H-M   'P 1'
#
loop_
_entity.id
_entity.type
_entity.pdbx_description
1 polymer ?
#
loop_
_entity_poly.entity_id
_entity_poly.type
_entity_poly.pdbx_seq_one_letter_code
_entity_poly.pdbx_strand_id
1 'polypeptide(L)'
;MKPQTKKIYLCLYTILIICGCALIYWCFFKPITPKTKKTHVSEDNQDPDINIKTAIKDQQTLEEQKQKNEDALTKTKNALNQQKQELETIKNDLSTKEKALETVQNDLKTKEQAFKTIQDNLNTKEQTLTTTQNTLNQLTELIKTLKNKHLKIEYQSDGETIKCITEFDPSTSKQIKYTHYQPNVNKINYIYEYNPSNGNAIKLTYYQSDGKTKKGDYEYNPSNGNLIKYTDFQSDGKTINFINEYESSGNISKTTHFNPDGSIKK
;
A
#
# COMPACT_ATOMS: atom_id res chain seq x y z
N MET A 1 -5.02 -26.01 16.78
CA MET A 1 -4.91 -26.32 18.23
C MET A 1 -6.08 -27.20 18.65
N LYS A 2 -5.81 -28.22 19.48
CA LYS A 2 -6.55 -29.49 19.60
C LYS A 2 -7.96 -29.38 20.24
N PRO A 3 -8.99 -30.09 19.72
CA PRO A 3 -10.35 -30.16 20.29
C PRO A 3 -10.51 -31.12 21.49
N GLN A 4 -9.41 -31.70 22.00
CA GLN A 4 -9.42 -32.71 23.07
C GLN A 4 -9.45 -32.13 24.49
N THR A 5 -9.14 -30.85 24.69
CA THR A 5 -9.03 -30.22 26.03
C THR A 5 -10.38 -29.84 26.65
N LYS A 6 -11.42 -29.59 25.85
CA LYS A 6 -12.74 -29.17 26.37
C LYS A 6 -13.52 -30.30 27.07
N LYS A 7 -13.34 -31.56 26.64
CA LYS A 7 -14.05 -32.71 27.25
C LYS A 7 -13.53 -33.05 28.66
N ILE A 8 -12.25 -32.80 28.92
CA ILE A 8 -11.62 -33.08 30.22
C ILE A 8 -12.11 -32.08 31.28
N TYR A 9 -12.26 -30.81 30.92
CA TYR A 9 -12.79 -29.77 31.83
C TYR A 9 -14.24 -30.02 32.24
N LEU A 10 -15.09 -30.46 31.30
CA LEU A 10 -16.49 -30.75 31.60
C LEU A 10 -16.65 -31.97 32.52
N CYS A 11 -15.73 -32.94 32.45
CA CYS A 11 -15.72 -34.13 33.29
C CYS A 11 -15.21 -33.85 34.71
N LEU A 12 -14.22 -32.96 34.86
CA LEU A 12 -13.71 -32.56 36.18
C LEU A 12 -14.71 -31.67 36.94
N TYR A 13 -15.46 -30.83 36.22
CA TYR A 13 -16.46 -29.93 36.83
C TYR A 13 -17.69 -30.68 37.38
N THR A 14 -18.13 -31.75 36.71
CA THR A 14 -19.25 -32.58 37.20
C THR A 14 -18.87 -33.42 38.42
N ILE A 15 -17.62 -33.91 38.50
CA ILE A 15 -17.12 -34.66 39.66
C ILE A 15 -17.02 -33.76 40.91
N LEU A 16 -16.61 -32.49 40.75
CA LEU A 16 -16.55 -31.51 41.85
C LEU A 16 -17.94 -31.16 42.42
N ILE A 17 -18.97 -31.08 41.57
CA ILE A 17 -20.35 -30.79 42.00
C ILE A 17 -20.96 -31.97 42.78
N ILE A 18 -20.67 -33.21 42.36
CA ILE A 18 -21.20 -34.41 43.03
C ILE A 18 -20.54 -34.62 44.40
N CYS A 19 -19.24 -34.31 44.54
CA CYS A 19 -18.51 -34.43 45.81
C CYS A 19 -18.89 -33.34 46.84
N GLY A 20 -19.18 -32.11 46.36
CA GLY A 20 -19.61 -31.00 47.22
C GLY A 20 -20.99 -31.23 47.88
N CYS A 21 -21.93 -31.88 47.17
CA CYS A 21 -23.25 -32.16 47.70
C CYS A 21 -23.27 -33.25 48.80
N ALA A 22 -22.31 -34.18 48.78
CA ALA A 22 -22.23 -35.27 49.77
C ALA A 22 -21.76 -34.78 51.16
N LEU A 23 -20.89 -33.77 51.21
CA LEU A 23 -20.39 -33.21 52.48
C LEU A 23 -21.45 -32.36 53.20
N ILE A 24 -22.37 -31.72 52.48
CA ILE A 24 -23.47 -30.94 53.06
C ILE A 24 -24.54 -31.87 53.67
N TYR A 25 -24.80 -33.03 53.05
CA TYR A 25 -25.79 -33.99 53.57
C TYR A 25 -25.35 -34.67 54.87
N TRP A 26 -24.04 -34.82 55.12
CA TRP A 26 -23.53 -35.45 56.34
C TRP A 26 -23.45 -34.49 57.55
N CYS A 27 -23.41 -33.18 57.31
CA CYS A 27 -23.38 -32.17 58.39
C CYS A 27 -24.77 -31.83 58.96
N PHE A 28 -25.87 -32.05 58.22
CA PHE A 28 -27.20 -31.57 58.62
C PHE A 28 -28.16 -32.63 59.19
N PHE A 29 -27.85 -33.93 59.09
CA PHE A 29 -28.68 -35.01 59.66
C PHE A 29 -27.95 -35.74 60.79
N LYS A 30 -27.77 -35.07 61.93
CA LYS A 30 -27.55 -35.77 63.21
C LYS A 30 -28.92 -36.23 63.73
N PRO A 31 -29.18 -37.53 63.88
CA PRO A 31 -30.41 -37.99 64.52
C PRO A 31 -30.40 -37.56 66.00
N ILE A 32 -31.35 -36.71 66.36
CA ILE A 32 -31.67 -36.43 67.76
C ILE A 32 -32.28 -37.71 68.32
N THR A 33 -31.50 -38.49 69.07
CA THR A 33 -32.05 -39.56 69.90
C THR A 33 -32.71 -38.92 71.11
N PRO A 34 -33.98 -39.25 71.42
CA PRO A 34 -34.55 -38.85 72.71
C PRO A 34 -33.83 -39.66 73.79
N LYS A 35 -33.03 -38.99 74.63
CA LYS A 35 -32.55 -39.57 75.88
C LYS A 35 -33.76 -39.71 76.81
N THR A 36 -34.41 -40.86 76.82
CA THR A 36 -35.27 -41.27 77.93
C THR A 36 -34.36 -41.56 79.12
N LYS A 37 -34.16 -40.53 79.96
CA LYS A 37 -33.60 -40.70 81.29
C LYS A 37 -34.67 -41.44 82.11
N LYS A 38 -34.54 -42.75 82.27
CA LYS A 38 -35.28 -43.49 83.31
C LYS A 38 -34.78 -43.00 84.65
N THR A 39 -35.46 -42.01 85.23
CA THR A 39 -35.41 -41.78 86.67
C THR A 39 -36.21 -42.88 87.33
N HIS A 40 -35.50 -43.80 87.99
CA HIS A 40 -36.07 -44.59 89.06
C HIS A 40 -36.39 -43.60 90.19
N VAL A 41 -37.67 -43.30 90.38
CA VAL A 41 -38.13 -42.58 91.57
C VAL A 41 -38.48 -43.65 92.59
N SER A 42 -37.57 -43.85 93.53
CA SER A 42 -37.90 -44.33 94.87
C SER A 42 -38.85 -43.32 95.51
N GLU A 43 -40.00 -43.80 95.98
CA GLU A 43 -40.89 -43.04 96.86
C GLU A 43 -40.12 -42.65 98.12
N ASP A 44 -39.77 -41.37 98.23
CA ASP A 44 -39.48 -40.69 99.49
C ASP A 44 -40.05 -39.27 99.40
N ASN A 45 -40.82 -38.90 100.44
CA ASN A 45 -41.57 -37.64 100.59
C ASN A 45 -40.75 -36.37 100.29
N GLN A 46 -41.10 -35.63 99.21
CA GLN A 46 -40.67 -34.26 98.94
C GLN A 46 -41.83 -33.41 98.36
N ASP A 47 -41.86 -32.11 98.72
CA ASP A 47 -42.96 -31.14 98.61
C ASP A 47 -43.48 -30.85 97.17
N PRO A 48 -44.80 -31.01 96.88
CA PRO A 48 -45.40 -30.80 95.55
C PRO A 48 -45.37 -29.36 95.01
N ASP A 49 -45.22 -28.33 95.85
CA ASP A 49 -45.24 -26.92 95.40
C ASP A 49 -43.97 -26.52 94.61
N ILE A 50 -42.84 -27.19 94.85
CA ILE A 50 -41.56 -26.96 94.16
C ILE A 50 -41.60 -27.47 92.71
N ASN A 51 -42.33 -28.56 92.46
CA ASN A 51 -42.41 -29.19 91.15
C ASN A 51 -43.29 -28.38 90.17
N ILE A 52 -44.38 -27.78 90.69
CA ILE A 52 -45.30 -26.95 89.89
C ILE A 52 -44.64 -25.62 89.49
N LYS A 53 -43.90 -24.96 90.41
CA LYS A 53 -43.17 -23.71 90.11
C LYS A 53 -42.09 -23.91 89.04
N THR A 54 -41.44 -25.07 89.02
CA THR A 54 -40.42 -25.42 88.03
C THR A 54 -41.05 -25.60 86.64
N ALA A 55 -42.17 -26.30 86.55
CA ALA A 55 -42.89 -26.50 85.29
C ALA A 55 -43.43 -25.19 84.67
N ILE A 56 -43.93 -24.25 85.49
CA ILE A 56 -44.40 -22.94 85.02
C ILE A 56 -43.24 -22.12 84.41
N LYS A 57 -42.07 -22.15 85.06
CA LYS A 57 -40.88 -21.44 84.58
C LYS A 57 -40.36 -22.02 83.27
N ASP A 58 -40.38 -23.34 83.12
CA ASP A 58 -40.02 -24.02 81.87
C ASP A 58 -40.99 -23.66 80.73
N GLN A 59 -42.30 -23.56 81.02
CA GLN A 59 -43.31 -23.18 80.02
C GLN A 59 -43.18 -21.71 79.57
N GLN A 60 -42.89 -20.79 80.49
CA GLN A 60 -42.57 -19.39 80.15
C GLN A 60 -41.32 -19.29 79.28
N THR A 61 -40.28 -20.05 79.63
CA THR A 61 -39.01 -20.09 78.87
C THR A 61 -39.24 -20.62 77.46
N LEU A 62 -40.10 -21.64 77.30
CA LEU A 62 -40.47 -22.20 76.00
C LEU A 62 -41.22 -21.19 75.11
N GLU A 63 -42.16 -20.42 75.68
CA GLU A 63 -42.93 -19.43 74.92
C GLU A 63 -42.06 -18.25 74.47
N GLU A 64 -41.12 -17.79 75.31
CA GLU A 64 -40.10 -16.80 74.92
C GLU A 64 -39.22 -17.31 73.77
N GLN A 65 -38.88 -18.60 73.78
CA GLN A 65 -38.06 -19.22 72.76
C GLN A 65 -38.81 -19.36 71.44
N LYS A 66 -40.12 -19.68 71.51
CA LYS A 66 -41.01 -19.70 70.36
C LYS A 66 -41.16 -18.31 69.74
N GLN A 67 -41.37 -17.27 70.54
CA GLN A 67 -41.44 -15.89 70.06
C GLN A 67 -40.13 -15.47 69.37
N LYS A 68 -38.97 -15.77 69.99
CA LYS A 68 -37.66 -15.51 69.37
C LYS A 68 -37.49 -16.24 68.04
N ASN A 69 -37.97 -17.48 67.93
CA ASN A 69 -37.92 -18.25 66.69
C ASN A 69 -38.84 -17.66 65.61
N GLU A 70 -40.02 -17.17 65.98
CA GLU A 70 -40.96 -16.50 65.05
C GLU A 70 -40.39 -15.18 64.52
N ASP A 71 -39.77 -14.38 65.39
CA ASP A 71 -39.11 -13.13 64.98
C ASP A 71 -37.92 -13.41 64.05
N ALA A 72 -37.12 -14.43 64.38
CA ALA A 72 -36.01 -14.88 63.54
C ALA A 72 -36.51 -15.39 62.18
N LEU A 73 -37.61 -16.14 62.14
CA LEU A 73 -38.22 -16.63 60.91
C LEU A 73 -38.70 -15.47 60.03
N THR A 74 -39.38 -14.49 60.62
CA THR A 74 -39.87 -13.30 59.91
C THR A 74 -38.71 -12.50 59.31
N LYS A 75 -37.64 -12.28 60.09
CA LYS A 75 -36.43 -11.59 59.63
C LYS A 75 -35.77 -12.33 58.47
N THR A 76 -35.70 -13.66 58.55
CA THR A 76 -35.14 -14.51 57.49
C THR A 76 -35.97 -14.46 56.21
N LYS A 77 -37.31 -14.46 56.33
CA LYS A 77 -38.23 -14.38 55.19
C LYS A 77 -38.12 -13.05 54.44
N ASN A 78 -37.97 -11.95 55.18
CA ASN A 78 -37.76 -10.62 54.60
C ASN A 78 -36.41 -10.54 53.86
N ALA A 79 -35.33 -11.05 54.47
CA ALA A 79 -34.02 -11.11 53.82
C ALA A 79 -34.05 -11.97 52.53
N LEU A 80 -34.77 -13.10 52.55
CA LEU A 80 -34.93 -13.96 51.37
C LEU A 80 -35.69 -13.25 50.24
N ASN A 81 -36.75 -12.51 50.57
CA ASN A 81 -37.49 -11.72 49.58
C ASN A 81 -36.62 -10.61 48.96
N GLN A 82 -35.79 -9.95 49.77
CA GLN A 82 -34.84 -8.95 49.27
C GLN A 82 -33.82 -9.57 48.31
N GLN A 83 -33.21 -10.70 48.69
CA GLN A 83 -32.28 -11.43 47.81
C GLN A 83 -32.92 -11.85 46.49
N LYS A 84 -34.22 -12.22 46.49
CA LYS A 84 -34.95 -12.58 45.27
C LYS A 84 -35.14 -11.38 44.33
N GLN A 85 -35.40 -10.19 44.87
CA GLN A 85 -35.52 -8.96 44.08
C GLN A 85 -34.19 -8.54 43.47
N GLU A 86 -33.11 -8.62 44.25
CA GLU A 86 -31.75 -8.37 43.76
C GLU A 86 -31.37 -9.34 42.63
N LEU A 87 -31.69 -10.62 42.78
CA LEU A 87 -31.43 -11.64 41.75
C LEU A 87 -32.17 -11.33 40.43
N GLU A 88 -33.43 -10.88 40.50
CA GLU A 88 -34.19 -10.54 39.30
C GLU A 88 -33.60 -9.30 38.60
N THR A 89 -33.11 -8.33 39.39
CA THR A 89 -32.42 -7.15 38.85
C THR A 89 -31.14 -7.55 38.12
N ILE A 90 -30.31 -8.39 38.74
CA ILE A 90 -29.07 -8.92 38.13
C ILE A 90 -29.37 -9.68 36.83
N LYS A 91 -30.45 -10.47 36.80
CA LYS A 91 -30.85 -11.23 35.61
C LYS A 91 -31.23 -10.31 34.44
N ASN A 92 -31.96 -9.23 34.72
CA ASN A 92 -32.34 -8.25 33.71
C ASN A 92 -31.12 -7.49 33.17
N ASP A 93 -30.19 -7.11 34.05
CA ASP A 93 -28.92 -6.48 33.66
C ASP A 93 -28.07 -7.41 32.79
N LEU A 94 -28.00 -8.70 33.13
CA LEU A 94 -27.29 -9.71 32.35
C LEU A 94 -27.89 -9.84 30.95
N SER A 95 -29.22 -9.95 30.84
CA SER A 95 -29.91 -10.03 29.54
C SER A 95 -29.64 -8.80 28.67
N THR A 96 -29.58 -7.63 29.29
CA THR A 96 -29.25 -6.38 28.58
C THR A 96 -27.81 -6.38 28.07
N LYS A 97 -26.86 -6.86 28.89
CA LYS A 97 -25.45 -7.00 28.49
C LYS A 97 -25.25 -8.03 27.38
N GLU A 98 -26.01 -9.13 27.39
CA GLU A 98 -25.96 -10.14 26.32
C GLU A 98 -26.38 -9.55 24.96
N LYS A 99 -27.47 -8.77 24.92
CA LYS A 99 -27.91 -8.09 23.68
C LYS A 99 -26.88 -7.06 23.19
N ALA A 100 -26.29 -6.30 24.11
CA ALA A 100 -25.23 -5.36 23.76
C ALA A 100 -24.00 -6.08 23.19
N LEU A 101 -23.63 -7.23 23.75
CA LEU A 101 -22.53 -8.05 23.25
C LEU A 101 -22.81 -8.60 21.84
N GLU A 102 -24.02 -9.07 21.58
CA GLU A 102 -24.43 -9.55 20.25
C GLU A 102 -24.34 -8.42 19.21
N THR A 103 -24.74 -7.20 19.59
CA THR A 103 -24.62 -6.01 18.72
C THR A 103 -23.16 -5.75 18.36
N VAL A 104 -22.25 -5.74 19.34
CA VAL A 104 -20.81 -5.54 19.13
C VAL A 104 -20.20 -6.64 18.27
N GLN A 105 -20.62 -7.90 18.44
CA GLN A 105 -20.13 -9.02 17.63
C GLN A 105 -20.53 -8.89 16.16
N ASN A 106 -21.76 -8.45 15.90
CA ASN A 106 -22.23 -8.21 14.54
C ASN A 106 -21.47 -7.05 13.88
N ASP A 107 -21.29 -5.94 14.60
CA ASP A 107 -20.51 -4.80 14.11
C ASP A 107 -19.07 -5.21 13.77
N LEU A 108 -18.42 -5.99 14.63
CA LEU A 108 -17.07 -6.48 14.41
C LEU A 108 -16.99 -7.32 13.13
N LYS A 109 -17.93 -8.24 12.93
CA LYS A 109 -17.99 -9.08 11.73
C LYS A 109 -18.16 -8.25 10.46
N THR A 110 -18.97 -7.21 10.50
CA THR A 110 -19.13 -6.27 9.37
C THR A 110 -17.83 -5.51 9.10
N LYS A 111 -17.11 -5.08 10.14
CA LYS A 111 -15.81 -4.42 10.00
C LYS A 111 -14.74 -5.34 9.41
N GLU A 112 -14.71 -6.61 9.82
CA GLU A 112 -13.79 -7.61 9.25
C GLU A 112 -14.04 -7.84 7.76
N GLN A 113 -15.30 -7.93 7.34
CA GLN A 113 -15.66 -8.05 5.93
C GLN A 113 -15.21 -6.82 5.13
N ALA A 114 -15.47 -5.61 5.65
CA ALA A 114 -15.04 -4.37 5.01
C ALA A 114 -13.50 -4.29 4.87
N PHE A 115 -12.76 -4.72 5.90
CA PHE A 115 -11.30 -4.76 5.85
C PHE A 115 -10.79 -5.71 4.76
N LYS A 116 -11.40 -6.89 4.63
CA LYS A 116 -11.06 -7.84 3.57
C LYS A 116 -11.27 -7.24 2.18
N THR A 117 -12.38 -6.56 1.95
CA THR A 117 -12.64 -5.85 0.68
C THR A 117 -11.59 -4.77 0.39
N ILE A 118 -11.17 -4.01 1.40
CA ILE A 118 -10.11 -3.01 1.24
C ILE A 118 -8.79 -3.68 0.85
N GLN A 119 -8.46 -4.80 1.47
CA GLN A 119 -7.22 -5.54 1.19
C GLN A 119 -7.20 -6.09 -0.25
N ASP A 120 -8.31 -6.65 -0.73
CA ASP A 120 -8.43 -7.15 -2.11
C ASP A 120 -8.29 -6.01 -3.14
N ASN A 121 -8.89 -4.85 -2.86
CA ASN A 121 -8.75 -3.65 -3.69
C ASN A 121 -7.31 -3.13 -3.72
N LEU A 122 -6.61 -3.17 -2.58
CA LEU A 122 -5.21 -2.75 -2.49
C LEU A 122 -4.32 -3.66 -3.36
N ASN A 123 -4.48 -4.98 -3.23
CA ASN A 123 -3.74 -5.96 -4.03
C ASN A 123 -3.97 -5.76 -5.54
N THR A 124 -5.21 -5.46 -5.94
CA THR A 124 -5.55 -5.18 -7.34
C THR A 124 -4.84 -3.92 -7.87
N LYS A 125 -4.76 -2.87 -7.04
CA LYS A 125 -4.03 -1.62 -7.40
C LYS A 125 -2.54 -1.86 -7.53
N GLU A 126 -1.95 -2.69 -6.67
CA GLU A 126 -0.53 -3.04 -6.70
C GLU A 126 -0.16 -3.82 -7.98
N GLN A 127 -1.01 -4.77 -8.40
CA GLN A 127 -0.85 -5.47 -9.68
C GLN A 127 -0.93 -4.53 -10.87
N THR A 128 -1.87 -3.59 -10.84
CA THR A 128 -2.03 -2.57 -11.88
C THR A 128 -0.78 -1.68 -11.98
N LEU A 129 -0.26 -1.21 -10.84
CA LEU A 129 0.95 -0.39 -10.79
C LEU A 129 2.16 -1.12 -11.37
N THR A 130 2.33 -2.40 -11.01
CA THR A 130 3.41 -3.24 -11.53
C THR A 130 3.33 -3.37 -13.06
N THR A 131 2.12 -3.55 -13.59
CA THR A 131 1.88 -3.64 -15.03
C THR A 131 2.23 -2.33 -15.74
N THR A 132 1.78 -1.20 -15.20
CA THR A 132 2.11 0.13 -15.74
C THR A 132 3.62 0.39 -15.74
N GLN A 133 4.32 0.01 -14.67
CA GLN A 133 5.77 0.16 -14.59
C GLN A 133 6.49 -0.64 -15.67
N ASN A 134 6.04 -1.88 -15.92
CA ASN A 134 6.62 -2.72 -16.97
C ASN A 134 6.40 -2.12 -18.37
N THR A 135 5.20 -1.61 -18.65
CA THR A 135 4.91 -0.93 -19.91
C THR A 135 5.78 0.32 -20.10
N LEU A 136 5.99 1.11 -19.03
CA LEU A 136 6.85 2.29 -19.09
C LEU A 136 8.31 1.93 -19.41
N ASN A 137 8.82 0.86 -18.82
CA ASN A 137 10.17 0.37 -19.11
C ASN A 137 10.30 -0.06 -20.58
N GLN A 138 9.31 -0.78 -21.12
CA GLN A 138 9.29 -1.17 -22.53
C GLN A 138 9.26 0.04 -23.48
N LEU A 139 8.40 1.03 -23.19
CA LEU A 139 8.35 2.27 -23.97
C LEU A 139 9.68 3.02 -23.94
N THR A 140 10.36 3.03 -22.79
CA THR A 140 11.68 3.66 -22.64
C THR A 140 12.72 3.01 -23.55
N GLU A 141 12.76 1.68 -23.63
CA GLU A 141 13.68 0.96 -24.52
C GLU A 141 13.34 1.15 -26.01
N LEU A 142 12.04 1.21 -26.35
CA LEU A 142 11.61 1.55 -27.71
C LEU A 142 12.06 2.97 -28.11
N ILE A 143 11.92 3.95 -27.22
CA ILE A 143 12.39 5.32 -27.48
C ILE A 143 13.90 5.37 -27.69
N LYS A 144 14.68 4.64 -26.87
CA LYS A 144 16.14 4.54 -27.06
C LYS A 144 16.48 3.95 -28.43
N THR A 145 15.80 2.87 -28.82
CA THR A 145 16.00 2.21 -30.11
C THR A 145 15.65 3.13 -31.29
N LEU A 146 14.51 3.82 -31.21
CA LEU A 146 14.09 4.78 -32.23
C LEU A 146 15.08 5.95 -32.34
N LYS A 147 15.52 6.53 -31.21
CA LYS A 147 16.54 7.58 -31.22
C LYS A 147 17.80 7.12 -31.94
N ASN A 148 18.32 5.94 -31.60
CA ASN A 148 19.52 5.40 -32.23
C ASN A 148 19.33 5.06 -33.72
N LYS A 149 18.10 4.72 -34.15
CA LYS A 149 17.79 4.46 -35.56
C LYS A 149 17.76 5.73 -36.40
N HIS A 150 17.30 6.86 -35.83
CA HIS A 150 17.14 8.12 -36.57
C HIS A 150 18.30 9.08 -36.40
N LEU A 151 19.03 8.97 -35.29
CA LEU A 151 20.10 9.89 -34.90
C LEU A 151 21.27 9.10 -34.33
N LYS A 152 22.47 9.38 -34.83
CA LYS A 152 23.73 8.95 -34.23
C LYS A 152 24.50 10.19 -33.80
N ILE A 153 24.84 10.28 -32.52
CA ILE A 153 25.66 11.35 -31.95
C ILE A 153 27.01 10.74 -31.59
N GLU A 154 28.09 11.34 -32.09
CA GLU A 154 29.46 11.00 -31.70
C GLU A 154 30.05 12.16 -30.92
N TYR A 155 30.77 11.84 -29.84
CA TYR A 155 31.43 12.80 -28.97
C TYR A 155 32.92 12.88 -29.30
N GLN A 156 33.56 13.98 -28.90
CA GLN A 156 35.01 14.11 -28.91
C GLN A 156 35.64 13.20 -27.84
N SER A 157 36.97 13.20 -27.73
CA SER A 157 37.70 12.39 -26.75
C SER A 157 37.39 12.73 -25.29
N ASP A 158 36.82 13.92 -25.03
CA ASP A 158 36.37 14.35 -23.69
C ASP A 158 35.06 13.68 -23.25
N GLY A 159 34.31 13.05 -24.17
CA GLY A 159 33.03 12.41 -23.90
C GLY A 159 31.85 13.37 -23.66
N GLU A 160 32.08 14.69 -23.68
CA GLU A 160 31.07 15.71 -23.39
C GLU A 160 30.76 16.58 -24.62
N THR A 161 31.78 16.91 -25.40
CA THR A 161 31.66 17.78 -26.56
C THR A 161 31.16 16.99 -27.76
N ILE A 162 30.11 17.46 -28.43
CA ILE A 162 29.58 16.77 -29.62
C ILE A 162 30.58 16.96 -30.76
N LYS A 163 31.01 15.86 -31.38
CA LYS A 163 31.85 15.85 -32.58
C LYS A 163 31.01 15.94 -33.84
N CYS A 164 30.01 15.05 -33.95
CA CYS A 164 29.08 15.06 -35.07
C CYS A 164 27.73 14.44 -34.74
N ILE A 165 26.72 14.85 -35.51
CA ILE A 165 25.38 14.28 -35.49
C ILE A 165 25.05 13.79 -36.90
N THR A 166 24.68 12.52 -37.03
CA THR A 166 24.19 11.92 -38.26
C THR A 166 22.70 11.66 -38.13
N GLU A 167 21.92 12.13 -39.10
CA GLU A 167 20.47 11.89 -39.18
C GLU A 167 20.19 10.88 -40.30
N PHE A 168 19.28 9.94 -40.05
CA PHE A 168 18.92 8.86 -40.96
C PHE A 168 17.45 8.92 -41.34
N ASP A 169 17.16 8.65 -42.61
CA ASP A 169 15.80 8.51 -43.11
C ASP A 169 15.08 7.36 -42.39
N PRO A 170 13.90 7.59 -41.78
CA PRO A 170 13.17 6.58 -41.04
C PRO A 170 12.82 5.31 -41.84
N SER A 171 12.59 5.46 -43.14
CA SER A 171 12.07 4.41 -44.01
C SER A 171 13.19 3.59 -44.65
N THR A 172 14.27 4.23 -45.08
CA THR A 172 15.38 3.60 -45.80
C THR A 172 16.61 3.34 -44.92
N SER A 173 16.68 3.93 -43.72
CA SER A 173 17.86 3.94 -42.84
C SER A 173 19.13 4.52 -43.50
N LYS A 174 18.98 5.22 -44.63
CA LYS A 174 20.09 5.92 -45.28
C LYS A 174 20.34 7.25 -44.59
N GLN A 175 21.61 7.64 -44.53
CA GLN A 175 21.99 8.95 -44.02
C GLN A 175 21.36 10.06 -44.88
N ILE A 176 20.71 11.02 -44.23
CA ILE A 176 20.08 12.18 -44.88
C ILE A 176 20.74 13.49 -44.51
N LYS A 177 21.42 13.54 -43.37
CA LYS A 177 22.13 14.73 -42.91
C LYS A 177 23.31 14.37 -42.01
N TYR A 178 24.37 15.14 -42.11
CA TYR A 178 25.54 15.01 -41.26
C TYR A 178 26.00 16.40 -40.84
N THR A 179 25.99 16.66 -39.53
CA THR A 179 26.43 17.92 -38.94
C THR A 179 27.72 17.68 -38.19
N HIS A 180 28.80 18.37 -38.59
CA HIS A 180 30.08 18.30 -37.92
C HIS A 180 30.32 19.56 -37.10
N TYR A 181 30.83 19.40 -35.88
CA TYR A 181 31.04 20.50 -34.95
C TYR A 181 32.52 20.80 -34.76
N GLN A 182 32.81 22.06 -34.44
CA GLN A 182 34.15 22.54 -34.11
C GLN A 182 34.57 22.00 -32.73
N PRO A 183 35.82 21.55 -32.54
CA PRO A 183 36.26 20.83 -31.32
C PRO A 183 36.10 21.55 -29.98
N ASN A 184 36.00 22.89 -29.95
CA ASN A 184 36.15 23.66 -28.70
C ASN A 184 34.93 24.48 -28.27
N VAL A 185 33.86 24.51 -29.06
CA VAL A 185 32.76 25.49 -28.86
C VAL A 185 31.37 24.99 -29.27
N ASN A 186 31.20 23.70 -29.63
CA ASN A 186 29.94 23.13 -30.14
C ASN A 186 29.30 23.96 -31.27
N LYS A 187 30.11 24.70 -32.03
CA LYS A 187 29.68 25.47 -33.20
C LYS A 187 29.73 24.59 -34.42
N ILE A 188 28.79 24.76 -35.34
CA ILE A 188 28.77 23.98 -36.57
C ILE A 188 29.99 24.37 -37.43
N ASN A 189 30.71 23.36 -37.94
CA ASN A 189 31.78 23.53 -38.91
C ASN A 189 31.23 23.39 -40.33
N TYR A 190 30.53 22.27 -40.58
CA TYR A 190 29.88 22.02 -41.85
C TYR A 190 28.68 21.08 -41.70
N ILE A 191 27.77 21.15 -42.67
CA ILE A 191 26.61 20.28 -42.80
C ILE A 191 26.60 19.68 -44.20
N TYR A 192 26.50 18.36 -44.29
CA TYR A 192 26.10 17.67 -45.51
C TYR A 192 24.62 17.32 -45.47
N GLU A 193 23.95 17.44 -46.61
CA GLU A 193 22.62 16.91 -46.87
C GLU A 193 22.70 15.86 -47.99
N TYR A 194 21.92 14.80 -47.88
CA TYR A 194 21.98 13.64 -48.77
C TYR A 194 20.60 13.30 -49.33
N ASN A 195 20.58 12.76 -50.54
CA ASN A 195 19.38 12.23 -51.15
C ASN A 195 18.95 10.95 -50.41
N PRO A 196 17.73 10.88 -49.86
CA PRO A 196 17.27 9.74 -49.06
C PRO A 196 17.11 8.44 -49.87
N SER A 197 16.93 8.53 -51.19
CA SER A 197 16.71 7.37 -52.05
C SER A 197 18.01 6.68 -52.45
N ASN A 198 19.07 7.42 -52.77
CA ASN A 198 20.33 6.86 -53.28
C ASN A 198 21.55 7.07 -52.35
N GLY A 199 21.50 8.02 -51.40
CA GLY A 199 22.59 8.32 -50.47
C GLY A 199 23.65 9.29 -51.02
N ASN A 200 23.47 9.84 -52.21
CA ASN A 200 24.39 10.82 -52.77
C ASN A 200 24.27 12.14 -52.02
N ALA A 201 25.40 12.83 -51.79
CA ALA A 201 25.37 14.19 -51.30
C ALA A 201 24.63 15.08 -52.30
N ILE A 202 23.77 15.96 -51.78
CA ILE A 202 23.05 16.97 -52.56
C ILE A 202 23.52 18.37 -52.21
N LYS A 203 24.04 18.56 -51.00
CA LYS A 203 24.52 19.85 -50.53
C LYS A 203 25.58 19.71 -49.44
N LEU A 204 26.51 20.65 -49.42
CA LEU A 204 27.45 20.85 -48.34
C LEU A 204 27.56 22.34 -48.02
N THR A 205 27.25 22.71 -46.79
CA THR A 205 27.42 24.08 -46.29
C THR A 205 28.55 24.12 -45.28
N TYR A 206 29.54 24.98 -45.52
CA TYR A 206 30.57 25.34 -44.53
C TYR A 206 30.17 26.61 -43.81
N TYR A 207 30.48 26.65 -42.52
CA TYR A 207 30.22 27.79 -41.64
C TYR A 207 31.54 28.43 -41.19
N GLN A 208 31.46 29.72 -40.86
CA GLN A 208 32.56 30.47 -40.26
C GLN A 208 32.78 30.03 -38.80
N SER A 209 33.81 30.59 -38.14
CA SER A 209 34.14 30.30 -36.73
C SER A 209 33.04 30.69 -35.72
N ASP A 210 32.04 31.47 -36.15
CA ASP A 210 30.85 31.76 -35.35
C ASP A 210 29.79 30.63 -35.38
N GLY A 211 29.93 29.66 -36.30
CA GLY A 211 29.05 28.50 -36.45
C GLY A 211 27.67 28.80 -37.01
N LYS A 212 27.43 30.02 -37.50
CA LYS A 212 26.12 30.48 -37.98
C LYS A 212 26.21 31.09 -39.36
N THR A 213 27.26 31.85 -39.60
CA THR A 213 27.49 32.59 -40.83
C THR A 213 28.08 31.64 -41.86
N LYS A 214 27.52 31.62 -43.07
CA LYS A 214 28.01 30.74 -44.12
C LYS A 214 29.35 31.21 -44.64
N LYS A 215 30.23 30.24 -44.92
CA LYS A 215 31.50 30.44 -45.61
C LYS A 215 31.40 30.00 -47.07
N GLY A 216 30.71 28.90 -47.33
CA GLY A 216 30.54 28.38 -48.68
C GLY A 216 29.42 27.35 -48.77
N ASP A 217 28.77 27.31 -49.92
CA ASP A 217 27.76 26.33 -50.27
C ASP A 217 28.19 25.55 -51.52
N TYR A 218 28.15 24.23 -51.45
CA TYR A 218 28.36 23.32 -52.57
C TYR A 218 27.04 22.63 -52.87
N GLU A 219 26.64 22.64 -54.14
CA GLU A 219 25.46 21.94 -54.63
C GLU A 219 25.89 20.79 -55.54
N TYR A 220 25.25 19.64 -55.37
CA TYR A 220 25.59 18.41 -56.09
C TYR A 220 24.37 17.90 -56.85
N ASN A 221 24.63 17.27 -57.99
CA ASN A 221 23.58 16.62 -58.77
C ASN A 221 22.99 15.45 -57.95
N PRO A 222 21.66 15.44 -57.69
CA PRO A 222 21.06 14.46 -56.79
C PRO A 222 21.07 13.03 -57.33
N SER A 223 21.25 12.83 -58.63
CA SER A 223 21.23 11.51 -59.26
C SER A 223 22.61 10.83 -59.24
N ASN A 224 23.70 11.57 -59.45
CA ASN A 224 25.05 11.00 -59.57
C ASN A 224 26.07 11.54 -58.54
N GLY A 225 25.73 12.56 -57.75
CA GLY A 225 26.60 13.14 -56.72
C GLY A 225 27.71 14.07 -57.23
N ASN A 226 27.73 14.40 -58.53
CA ASN A 226 28.75 15.30 -59.08
C ASN A 226 28.50 16.74 -58.61
N LEU A 227 29.58 17.47 -58.30
CA LEU A 227 29.51 18.89 -57.98
C LEU A 227 29.00 19.67 -59.19
N ILE A 228 27.95 20.47 -59.01
CA ILE A 228 27.39 21.31 -60.08
C ILE A 228 27.61 22.80 -59.82
N LYS A 229 27.77 23.18 -58.55
CA LYS A 229 27.93 24.59 -58.18
C LYS A 229 28.66 24.75 -56.85
N TYR A 230 29.50 25.78 -56.78
CA TYR A 230 30.11 26.26 -55.54
C TYR A 230 29.88 27.76 -55.41
N THR A 231 29.42 28.20 -54.24
CA THR A 231 29.24 29.62 -53.89
C THR A 231 30.11 29.94 -52.68
N ASP A 232 30.99 30.92 -52.82
CA ASP A 232 31.86 31.42 -51.74
C ASP A 232 31.27 32.72 -51.17
N PHE A 233 31.20 32.82 -49.84
CA PHE A 233 30.65 33.98 -49.14
C PHE A 233 31.73 34.76 -48.39
N GLN A 234 31.53 36.07 -48.28
CA GLN A 234 32.33 36.94 -47.43
C GLN A 234 32.10 36.65 -45.94
N SER A 235 32.83 37.35 -45.08
CA SER A 235 32.73 37.20 -43.62
C SER A 235 31.36 37.55 -43.04
N ASP A 236 30.52 38.28 -43.77
CA ASP A 236 29.14 38.57 -43.38
C ASP A 236 28.16 37.41 -43.69
N GLY A 237 28.62 36.39 -44.45
CA GLY A 237 27.87 35.20 -44.88
C GLY A 237 26.67 35.46 -45.77
N LYS A 238 26.55 36.66 -46.32
CA LYS A 238 25.46 37.09 -47.20
C LYS A 238 26.00 37.53 -48.55
N THR A 239 27.08 38.30 -48.53
CA THR A 239 27.72 38.83 -49.72
C THR A 239 28.52 37.72 -50.38
N ILE A 240 28.25 37.47 -51.65
CA ILE A 240 28.94 36.43 -52.42
C ILE A 240 30.27 37.01 -52.93
N ASN A 241 31.35 36.23 -52.85
CA ASN A 241 32.62 36.55 -53.51
C ASN A 241 32.59 36.09 -54.96
N PHE A 242 32.27 34.81 -55.17
CA PHE A 242 32.14 34.23 -56.49
C PHE A 242 31.25 32.98 -56.48
N ILE A 243 30.78 32.63 -57.67
CA ILE A 243 30.10 31.37 -57.95
C ILE A 243 30.86 30.65 -59.06
N ASN A 244 31.16 29.37 -58.83
CA ASN A 244 31.63 28.46 -59.86
C ASN A 244 30.49 27.51 -60.24
N GLU A 245 30.24 27.37 -61.54
CA GLU A 245 29.39 26.34 -62.13
C GLU A 245 30.30 25.26 -62.74
N TYR A 246 29.87 24.01 -62.68
CA TYR A 246 30.69 22.85 -63.07
C TYR A 246 29.97 22.02 -64.14
N GLU A 247 30.73 21.59 -65.14
CA GLU A 247 30.28 20.59 -66.09
C GLU A 247 30.22 19.20 -65.45
N SER A 248 29.54 18.26 -66.11
CA SER A 248 29.47 16.86 -65.68
C SER A 248 30.85 16.18 -65.56
N SER A 249 31.86 16.69 -66.27
CA SER A 249 33.26 16.26 -66.21
C SER A 249 34.03 16.73 -64.96
N GLY A 250 33.44 17.61 -64.14
CA GLY A 250 34.06 18.20 -62.95
C GLY A 250 34.91 19.45 -63.23
N ASN A 251 35.02 19.87 -64.48
CA ASN A 251 35.67 21.12 -64.85
C ASN A 251 34.74 22.31 -64.60
N ILE A 252 35.32 23.46 -64.23
CA ILE A 252 34.57 24.70 -64.09
C ILE A 252 34.09 25.14 -65.47
N SER A 253 32.78 25.25 -65.66
CA SER A 253 32.16 25.77 -66.88
C SER A 253 32.16 27.30 -66.89
N LYS A 254 31.98 27.89 -65.71
CA LYS A 254 31.84 29.34 -65.55
C LYS A 254 32.19 29.77 -64.13
N THR A 255 32.89 30.89 -64.03
CA THR A 255 33.10 31.61 -62.77
C THR A 255 32.50 33.01 -62.88
N THR A 256 31.67 33.38 -61.91
CA THR A 256 31.10 34.73 -61.80
C THR A 256 31.59 35.36 -60.51
N HIS A 257 32.30 36.49 -60.62
CA HIS A 257 32.75 37.27 -59.46
C HIS A 257 31.75 38.38 -59.13
N PHE A 258 31.64 38.72 -57.86
CA PHE A 258 30.72 39.76 -57.39
C PHE A 258 31.48 40.85 -56.62
N ASN A 259 31.00 42.07 -56.74
CA ASN A 259 31.42 43.20 -55.92
C ASN A 259 30.74 43.14 -54.54
N PRO A 260 31.23 43.90 -53.54
CA PRO A 260 30.60 43.95 -52.21
C PRO A 260 29.14 44.42 -52.19
N ASP A 261 28.70 45.16 -53.22
CA ASP A 261 27.30 45.58 -53.37
C ASP A 261 26.40 44.51 -54.02
N GLY A 262 26.96 43.33 -54.34
CA GLY A 262 26.28 42.22 -55.00
C GLY A 262 26.20 42.31 -56.52
N SER A 263 26.75 43.36 -57.14
CA SER A 263 26.81 43.47 -58.61
C SER A 263 27.88 42.54 -59.19
N ILE A 264 27.65 42.03 -60.42
CA ILE A 264 28.63 41.18 -61.10
C ILE A 264 29.84 42.02 -61.50
N LYS A 265 31.03 41.55 -61.14
CA LYS A 265 32.30 42.13 -61.55
C LYS A 265 32.51 41.83 -63.05
N LYS A 266 32.56 42.90 -63.84
CA LYS A 266 32.81 42.85 -65.29
C LYS A 266 34.28 42.60 -65.61
#